data_AF-A0A966W6P8-F1
#
_entry.id   AF-A0A966W6P8-F1
#
_cell.length_a   1.000
_cell.length_b   1.000
_cell.length_c   1.000
_cell.angle_alpha   90.00
_cell.angle_beta   90.00
_cell.angle_gamma   90.00
#
_symmetry.space_group_name_H-M   'P 1'
#
loop_
_entity.id
_entity.type
_entity.pdbx_description
1 polymer ?
#
loop_
_entity_poly.entity_id
_entity_poly.type
_entity_poly.pdbx_seq_one_letter_code
_entity_poly.pdbx_strand_id
1 'polypeptide(L)'
;MEVLATVRADGVEPLDRVLSDVQSTLGRGLSVVTITPSTDPAWLQHLHSARARATMPAVILIDVATFASRGERPGLRSSISARALQAQLGSAGFQTHVVQQGQQFQIVGQPAAQTARGYVN
;
A
#
# COMPACT_ATOMS: atom_id res chain seq x y z
N MET A 1 3.26 -25.20 8.50
CA MET A 1 2.18 -24.22 8.72
C MET A 1 2.82 -23.02 9.39
N GLU A 2 3.05 -21.95 8.65
CA GLU A 2 3.53 -20.70 9.21
C GLU A 2 2.32 -19.82 9.50
N VAL A 3 2.05 -19.57 10.79
CA VAL A 3 0.97 -18.69 11.22
C VAL A 3 1.57 -17.31 11.37
N LEU A 4 1.22 -16.41 10.47
CA LEU A 4 1.52 -14.98 10.62
C LEU A 4 0.70 -14.45 11.80
N ALA A 5 1.35 -13.70 12.70
CA ALA A 5 0.65 -13.00 13.76
C ALA A 5 -0.40 -12.08 13.13
N THR A 6 -1.67 -12.28 13.47
CA THR A 6 -2.73 -11.41 13.01
C THR A 6 -2.70 -10.13 13.84
N VAL A 7 -1.99 -9.12 13.36
CA VAL A 7 -2.06 -7.77 13.91
C VAL A 7 -3.31 -7.10 13.35
N ARG A 8 -4.22 -6.67 14.22
CA ARG A 8 -5.30 -5.75 13.85
C ARG A 8 -4.84 -4.34 14.15
N ALA A 9 -4.92 -3.47 13.15
CA ALA A 9 -4.76 -2.04 13.37
C ALA A 9 -6.06 -1.51 13.98
N ASP A 10 -6.04 -1.20 15.28
CA ASP A 10 -7.12 -0.47 15.98
C ASP A 10 -6.96 1.06 15.87
N GLY A 11 -5.93 1.51 15.14
CA GLY A 11 -5.65 2.92 14.93
C GLY A 11 -6.75 3.60 14.11
N VAL A 12 -7.14 4.80 14.55
CA VAL A 12 -8.09 5.68 13.86
C VAL A 12 -7.40 6.80 13.09
N GLU A 13 -6.07 6.81 13.06
CA GLU A 13 -5.28 7.87 12.44
C GLU A 13 -5.49 7.87 10.91
N PRO A 14 -5.92 9.01 10.31
CA PRO A 14 -6.06 9.10 8.87
C PRO A 14 -4.72 8.90 8.15
N LEU A 15 -4.76 8.23 7.00
CA LEU A 15 -3.56 7.99 6.19
C LEU A 15 -2.79 9.28 5.85
N ASP A 16 -3.51 10.39 5.65
CA ASP A 16 -2.92 11.71 5.42
C ASP A 16 -1.93 12.11 6.54
N ARG A 17 -2.32 11.90 7.79
CA ARG A 17 -1.48 12.21 8.95
C ARG A 17 -0.30 11.25 9.07
N VAL A 18 -0.54 9.96 8.87
CA VAL A 18 0.53 8.95 8.86
C VAL A 18 1.60 9.30 7.83
N LEU A 19 1.21 9.69 6.61
CA LEU A 19 2.18 10.08 5.57
C LEU A 19 2.88 11.40 5.88
N SER A 20 2.22 12.35 6.55
CA SER A 20 2.86 13.57 7.03
C SER A 20 3.99 13.24 8.02
N ASP A 21 3.72 12.38 9.00
CA ASP A 21 4.70 12.02 10.03
C ASP A 21 5.88 11.24 9.43
N VAL A 22 5.60 10.25 8.57
CA VAL A 22 6.64 9.47 7.88
C VAL A 22 7.54 10.36 7.03
N GLN A 23 7.00 11.37 6.34
CA GLN A 23 7.78 12.24 5.46
C GLN A 23 8.91 12.99 6.14
N SER A 24 8.74 13.37 7.41
CA SER A 24 9.81 14.01 8.19
C SER A 24 11.03 13.09 8.37
N THR A 25 10.80 11.79 8.31
CA THR A 25 11.82 10.74 8.51
C THR A 25 12.39 10.20 7.19
N LEU A 26 11.75 10.48 6.05
CA LEU A 26 12.19 10.01 4.74
C LEU A 26 13.39 10.84 4.24
N GLY A 27 14.59 10.28 4.39
CA GLY A 27 15.81 10.81 3.77
C GLY A 27 15.85 10.67 2.24
N ARG A 28 16.93 11.18 1.62
CA ARG A 28 17.15 11.04 0.18
C ARG A 28 17.39 9.59 -0.22
N GLY A 29 16.93 9.19 -1.40
CA GLY A 29 17.18 7.86 -1.97
C GLY A 29 16.32 6.73 -1.40
N LEU A 30 15.38 7.01 -0.49
CA LEU A 30 14.41 6.03 0.00
C LEU A 30 13.23 5.90 -0.97
N SER A 31 12.67 4.69 -1.09
CA SER A 31 11.42 4.44 -1.81
C SER A 31 10.26 4.23 -0.83
N VAL A 32 9.07 4.66 -1.22
CA VAL A 32 7.84 4.52 -0.42
C VAL A 32 6.83 3.73 -1.23
N VAL A 33 6.29 2.67 -0.63
CA VAL A 33 5.14 1.94 -1.17
C VAL A 33 3.99 2.12 -0.22
N THR A 34 2.91 2.75 -0.68
CA THR A 34 1.69 2.93 0.11
C THR A 34 0.70 1.84 -0.25
N ILE A 35 0.38 0.97 0.71
CA ILE A 35 -0.63 -0.08 0.57
C ILE A 35 -1.83 0.31 1.41
N THR A 36 -2.98 0.59 0.79
CA THR A 36 -4.10 1.18 1.54
C THR A 36 -5.48 0.83 0.97
N PRO A 37 -6.47 0.58 1.83
CA PRO A 37 -7.88 0.58 1.44
C PRO A 37 -8.49 1.99 1.33
N SER A 38 -7.80 3.03 1.81
CA SER A 38 -8.33 4.39 1.85
C SER A 38 -8.47 4.97 0.44
N THR A 39 -9.67 5.44 0.13
CA THR A 39 -9.95 6.18 -1.10
C THR A 39 -10.17 7.68 -0.86
N ASP A 40 -9.89 8.19 0.34
CA ASP A 40 -9.86 9.65 0.57
C ASP A 40 -8.65 10.25 -0.17
N PRO A 41 -8.79 11.23 -1.08
CA PRO A 41 -7.66 11.78 -1.82
C PRO A 41 -6.73 12.70 -1.01
N ALA A 42 -7.04 13.06 0.23
CA ALA A 42 -6.26 14.04 1.02
C ALA A 42 -4.76 13.68 1.10
N TRP A 43 -4.44 12.40 1.17
CA TRP A 43 -3.07 11.91 1.30
C TRP A 43 -2.23 12.00 0.00
N LEU A 44 -2.85 12.25 -1.17
CA LEU A 44 -2.15 12.29 -2.46
C LEU A 44 -1.08 13.38 -2.56
N GLN A 45 -1.28 14.50 -1.87
CA GLN A 45 -0.32 15.60 -1.82
C GLN A 45 1.06 15.14 -1.30
N HIS A 46 1.07 14.23 -0.33
CA HIS A 46 2.28 13.68 0.27
C HIS A 46 3.09 12.84 -0.72
N LEU A 47 2.43 12.15 -1.65
CA LEU A 47 3.13 11.43 -2.72
C LEU A 47 3.82 12.37 -3.70
N HIS A 48 3.20 13.51 -4.00
CA HIS A 48 3.82 14.52 -4.86
C HIS A 48 5.07 15.11 -4.18
N SER A 49 4.96 15.43 -2.89
CA SER A 49 6.10 15.90 -2.08
C SER A 49 7.22 14.85 -2.00
N ALA A 50 6.88 13.57 -1.85
CA ALA A 50 7.86 12.49 -1.87
C ALA A 50 8.58 12.40 -3.24
N ARG A 51 7.82 12.41 -4.34
CA ARG A 51 8.37 12.35 -5.70
C ARG A 51 9.32 13.52 -6.01
N ALA A 52 8.99 14.72 -5.55
CA ALA A 52 9.84 15.90 -5.71
C ALA A 52 11.22 15.75 -5.06
N ARG A 53 11.38 14.85 -4.08
CA ARG A 53 12.65 14.54 -3.41
C ARG A 53 13.42 13.38 -4.07
N ALA A 54 13.14 13.09 -5.35
CA ALA A 54 13.74 12.03 -6.18
C ALA A 54 13.38 10.59 -5.77
N THR A 55 12.26 10.39 -5.08
CA THR A 55 11.72 9.06 -4.82
C THR A 55 10.73 8.65 -5.92
N MET A 56 10.61 7.35 -6.20
CA MET A 56 9.54 6.80 -7.05
C MET A 56 8.48 6.17 -6.15
N PRO A 57 7.52 6.95 -5.62
CA PRO A 57 6.46 6.39 -4.80
C PRO A 57 5.55 5.48 -5.64
N ALA A 58 5.17 4.35 -5.06
CA ALA A 58 4.21 3.42 -5.62
C ALA A 58 2.99 3.26 -4.71
N VAL A 59 1.84 2.97 -5.31
CA VAL A 59 0.57 2.79 -4.60
C VAL A 59 -0.02 1.42 -4.92
N ILE A 60 -0.45 0.72 -3.88
CA ILE A 60 -1.27 -0.48 -3.99
C ILE A 60 -2.58 -0.19 -3.28
N LEU A 61 -3.64 -0.02 -4.04
CA LEU A 61 -4.99 0.20 -3.53
C LEU A 61 -5.66 -1.15 -3.25
N ILE A 62 -6.28 -1.30 -2.08
CA ILE A 62 -7.11 -2.46 -1.75
C ILE A 62 -8.55 -2.09 -2.07
N ASP A 63 -9.16 -2.80 -3.03
CA ASP A 63 -10.55 -2.58 -3.40
C ASP A 63 -11.50 -3.20 -2.36
N VAL A 64 -11.75 -2.47 -1.27
CA VAL A 64 -12.58 -2.93 -0.14
C VAL A 64 -13.95 -3.45 -0.56
N ALA A 65 -14.51 -2.96 -1.67
CA ALA A 65 -15.80 -3.42 -2.17
C ALA A 65 -15.77 -4.90 -2.58
N THR A 66 -14.59 -5.42 -2.95
CA THR A 66 -14.40 -6.84 -3.29
C THR A 66 -14.11 -7.71 -2.08
N PHE A 67 -13.65 -7.14 -0.96
CA PHE A 67 -13.35 -7.87 0.28
C PHE A 67 -14.49 -7.86 1.29
N ALA A 68 -15.47 -6.96 1.13
CA ALA A 68 -16.64 -6.90 1.99
C ALA A 68 -17.56 -8.11 1.76
N SER A 69 -17.83 -8.88 2.82
CA SER A 69 -18.85 -9.92 2.81
C SER A 69 -20.23 -9.30 2.60
N ARG A 70 -21.16 -10.01 1.96
CA ARG A 70 -22.56 -9.56 1.76
C ARG A 70 -23.22 -9.26 3.12
N GLY A 71 -23.14 -8.01 3.57
CA GLY A 71 -23.72 -7.56 4.86
C GLY A 71 -22.89 -6.54 5.63
N GLU A 72 -21.56 -6.51 5.44
CA GLU A 72 -20.71 -5.50 6.06
C GLU A 72 -20.50 -4.36 5.06
N ARG A 73 -21.09 -3.20 5.33
CA ARG A 73 -20.63 -1.96 4.68
C ARG A 73 -19.47 -1.44 5.52
N PRO A 74 -18.21 -1.53 5.07
CA PRO A 74 -17.13 -0.86 5.76
C PRO A 74 -17.52 0.61 5.86
N GLY A 75 -17.33 1.23 7.03
CA GLY A 75 -17.64 2.64 7.29
C GLY A 75 -16.79 3.63 6.50
N LEU A 76 -16.29 3.24 5.32
CA LEU A 76 -15.45 4.03 4.44
C LEU A 76 -16.34 5.00 3.67
N ARG A 77 -16.55 6.18 4.27
CA ARG A 77 -17.20 7.32 3.62
C ARG A 77 -16.22 7.93 2.63
N SER A 78 -16.08 7.33 1.46
CA SER A 78 -15.41 8.00 0.35
C SER A 78 -16.31 8.06 -0.86
N SER A 79 -16.31 9.20 -1.53
CA SER A 79 -17.07 9.47 -2.75
C SER A 79 -16.42 8.87 -3.99
N ILE A 80 -15.17 8.40 -3.90
CA ILE A 80 -14.39 7.89 -5.03
C ILE A 80 -14.04 6.41 -4.84
N SER A 81 -14.18 5.63 -5.92
CA SER A 81 -13.83 4.21 -5.94
C SER A 81 -12.32 4.00 -6.08
N ALA A 82 -11.81 2.85 -5.65
CA ALA A 82 -10.39 2.50 -5.82
C ALA A 82 -9.94 2.61 -7.29
N ARG A 83 -10.81 2.24 -8.23
CA ARG A 83 -10.53 2.34 -9.68
C ARG A 83 -10.46 3.78 -10.18
N ALA A 84 -11.34 4.65 -9.70
CA ALA A 84 -11.29 6.07 -10.06
C ALA A 84 -10.03 6.73 -9.49
N LEU A 85 -9.64 6.37 -8.26
CA LEU A 85 -8.40 6.83 -7.65
C LEU A 85 -7.16 6.29 -8.38
N GLN A 86 -7.19 5.03 -8.83
CA GLN A 86 -6.14 4.46 -9.68
C GLN A 86 -5.97 5.25 -10.98
N ALA A 87 -7.08 5.63 -11.64
CA ALA A 87 -7.02 6.44 -12.85
C ALA A 87 -6.38 7.81 -12.57
N GLN A 88 -6.77 8.48 -11.49
CA GLN A 88 -6.17 9.76 -11.08
C GLN A 88 -4.66 9.64 -10.81
N LEU A 89 -4.24 8.61 -10.07
CA LEU A 89 -2.83 8.32 -9.79
C LEU A 89 -2.04 8.02 -11.06
N GLY A 90 -2.60 7.23 -11.97
CA GLY A 90 -2.01 6.90 -13.26
C GLY A 90 -1.84 8.13 -14.14
N SER A 91 -2.87 8.99 -14.23
CA SER A 91 -2.78 10.27 -14.94
C SER A 91 -1.74 11.22 -14.35
N ALA A 92 -1.51 11.17 -13.04
CA ALA A 92 -0.46 11.92 -12.38
C ALA A 92 0.94 11.29 -12.51
N GLY A 93 1.07 10.12 -13.14
CA GLY A 93 2.34 9.43 -13.40
C GLY A 93 2.86 8.58 -12.23
N PHE A 94 2.01 8.20 -11.29
CA PHE A 94 2.39 7.28 -10.22
C PHE A 94 2.24 5.82 -10.65
N GLN A 95 3.16 4.97 -10.19
CA GLN A 95 3.00 3.52 -10.28
C GLN A 95 1.87 3.10 -9.35
N THR A 96 0.78 2.55 -9.88
CA THR A 96 -0.39 2.20 -9.09
C THR A 96 -1.00 0.87 -9.54
N HIS A 97 -1.37 0.04 -8.56
CA HIS A 97 -2.10 -1.21 -8.78
C HIS A 97 -3.33 -1.28 -7.86
N VAL A 98 -4.40 -1.93 -8.31
CA VAL A 98 -5.58 -2.21 -7.50
C VAL A 98 -5.65 -3.70 -7.24
N VAL A 99 -5.66 -4.09 -5.97
CA VAL A 99 -5.83 -5.47 -5.51
C VAL A 99 -7.30 -5.74 -5.21
N GLN A 100 -7.82 -6.80 -5.82
CA GLN A 100 -9.16 -7.30 -5.59
C GLN A 100 -9.15 -8.65 -4.87
N GLN A 101 -10.24 -8.97 -4.19
CA GLN A 101 -10.41 -10.27 -3.54
C GLN A 101 -10.37 -11.40 -4.58
N GLY A 102 -9.62 -12.45 -4.29
CA GLY A 102 -9.44 -13.59 -5.20
C GLY A 102 -8.52 -13.31 -6.39
N GLN A 103 -7.89 -12.13 -6.48
CA GLN A 103 -6.90 -11.86 -7.52
C GLN A 103 -5.73 -12.84 -7.41
N GLN A 104 -5.36 -13.46 -8.53
CA GLN A 104 -4.18 -14.31 -8.60
C GLN A 104 -2.92 -13.47 -8.77
N PHE A 105 -1.85 -13.84 -8.06
CA PHE A 105 -0.55 -13.19 -8.15
C PHE A 105 0.50 -14.19 -8.67
N GLN A 106 1.32 -13.72 -9.61
CA GLN A 106 2.52 -14.46 -10.02
C GLN A 106 3.70 -13.94 -9.21
N ILE A 107 4.39 -14.84 -8.49
CA ILE A 107 5.65 -14.52 -7.84
C ILE A 107 6.73 -14.52 -8.93
N VAL A 108 7.37 -13.36 -9.14
CA VAL A 108 8.47 -13.22 -10.09
C VAL A 108 9.77 -13.14 -9.29
N GLY A 109 10.63 -14.15 -9.44
CA GLY A 109 11.89 -14.27 -8.70
C GLY A 109 11.73 -15.06 -7.40
N GLN A 110 12.16 -16.32 -7.41
CA GLN A 110 12.28 -17.11 -6.18
C GLN A 110 13.54 -16.63 -5.44
N PRO A 111 13.48 -16.31 -4.13
CA PRO A 111 14.70 -16.05 -3.38
C PRO A 111 15.56 -17.31 -3.48
N ALA A 112 16.80 -17.16 -3.97
CA ALA A 112 17.76 -18.25 -4.02
C ALA A 112 17.79 -18.90 -2.63
N ALA A 113 17.47 -20.19 -2.57
CA ALA A 113 17.53 -20.95 -1.33
C ALA A 113 18.87 -20.66 -0.67
N GLN A 114 18.83 -19.97 0.48
CA GLN A 114 20.00 -19.70 1.28
C GLN A 114 20.49 -21.06 1.77
N THR A 115 21.47 -21.63 1.07
CA THR A 115 22.15 -22.85 1.44
C THR A 115 22.74 -22.63 2.82
N ALA A 116 22.12 -23.24 3.83
CA ALA A 116 22.67 -23.36 5.16
C ALA A 116 23.99 -24.15 5.06
N ARG A 117 25.09 -23.42 4.79
CA ARG A 117 26.43 -23.96 4.91
C ARG A 117 26.74 -24.00 6.41
N GLY A 118 26.53 -25.19 6.98
CA GLY A 118 26.85 -25.48 8.37
C GLY A 118 28.27 -25.07 8.70
N TYR A 119 28.40 -24.27 9.75
CA TYR A 119 29.66 -24.07 10.44
C TYR A 119 29.67 -25.09 11.58
N VAL A 120 30.42 -26.18 11.40
CA VAL A 120 30.83 -27.07 12.49
C VAL A 120 32.22 -26.61 12.93
N ASN A 121 32.35 -26.28 14.23
CA ASN A 121 33.64 -26.31 14.92
C ASN A 121 33.97 -27.77 15.26
#